data_AF-A0A411WKD3-F1
#
_entry.id   AF-A0A411WKD3-F1
#
_cell.length_a   1.000
_cell.length_b   1.000
_cell.length_c   1.000
_cell.angle_alpha   90.00
_cell.angle_beta   90.00
_cell.angle_gamma   90.00
#
_symmetry.space_group_name_H-M   'P 1'
#
loop_
_entity.id
_entity.type
_entity.pdbx_description
1 polymer ?
#
loop_
_entity_poly.entity_id
_entity_poly.type
_entity_poly.pdbx_seq_one_letter_code
_entity_poly.pdbx_strand_id
1 'polypeptide(L)'
;MDNRYNSCYLGERASKPKVALQNLHHHASQNPFNKTLLAGAIFLAANTAYAADPCDYVSTSPEASCVYVDNQINITIHSDINNPNNTPAYQYETDYMTTDKSVISLEAGTTIHSDATGIQALGYSNSEIEVSTSGNIYTGKTTDVDAPDPQAPITGPSGGLLALGAVIQNSDSQIVNQSASKDTAAIYSQALESRVTTSGVIRSQVGDAVRLQDTGPEYSYSSGGYIILDPQSVFDVHLQAGSVVEGGSEGAGIKTIGGATSNITIDEGATLSALSDVAISATGYDHYDLNYSSNPSGIDTYQYSGAATSITNAGTITGVIQLTSGQDKIVNDTTGVWNVRQWSDSDRDGVRDTVASVATSDFGGGTTELDNRGQIILTANADGSANSALLQNLNTFKTRGV
;
A
#
# COMPACT_ATOMS: atom_id res chain seq x y z
N MET A 1 -68.05 -17.18 -38.85
CA MET A 1 -67.34 -16.34 -37.87
C MET A 1 -65.93 -16.14 -38.41
N ASP A 2 -65.76 -15.36 -39.47
CA ASP A 2 -65.89 -13.89 -39.55
C ASP A 2 -64.62 -13.20 -39.01
N ASN A 3 -63.81 -12.54 -39.86
CA ASN A 3 -64.06 -11.24 -40.52
C ASN A 3 -63.90 -10.07 -39.50
N ARG A 4 -63.32 -8.90 -39.83
CA ARG A 4 -62.69 -8.37 -41.07
C ARG A 4 -62.00 -7.03 -40.73
N TYR A 5 -60.95 -6.66 -41.49
CA TYR A 5 -60.60 -5.27 -41.92
C TYR A 5 -60.17 -4.28 -40.79
N ASN A 6 -59.41 -3.20 -40.99
CA ASN A 6 -58.93 -2.40 -42.13
C ASN A 6 -57.56 -1.77 -41.68
N SER A 7 -56.48 -1.62 -42.46
CA SER A 7 -56.26 -0.89 -43.74
C SER A 7 -56.55 0.62 -43.63
N CYS A 8 -55.61 1.55 -43.91
CA CYS A 8 -55.24 2.17 -45.21
C CYS A 8 -54.33 3.40 -44.89
N TYR A 9 -53.49 4.04 -45.74
CA TYR A 9 -52.97 3.86 -47.11
C TYR A 9 -51.40 3.79 -47.01
N LEU A 10 -50.56 3.27 -47.94
CA LEU A 10 -50.39 3.42 -49.41
C LEU A 10 -49.78 4.77 -49.88
N GLY A 11 -48.67 4.72 -50.63
CA GLY A 11 -48.05 5.88 -51.29
C GLY A 11 -46.64 5.64 -51.86
N GLU A 12 -46.54 5.37 -53.17
CA GLU A 12 -45.28 5.08 -53.88
C GLU A 12 -44.44 6.33 -54.21
N ARG A 13 -43.12 6.17 -54.44
CA ARG A 13 -42.48 6.37 -55.79
C ARG A 13 -40.94 6.31 -55.83
N ALA A 14 -40.44 5.65 -56.89
CA ALA A 14 -39.23 5.95 -57.69
C ALA A 14 -37.83 5.94 -57.03
N SER A 15 -36.74 5.44 -57.65
CA SER A 15 -36.55 4.88 -59.00
C SER A 15 -35.34 3.91 -59.11
N LYS A 16 -35.39 3.03 -60.11
CA LYS A 16 -34.25 2.46 -60.88
C LYS A 16 -34.65 2.59 -62.36
N PRO A 17 -33.73 2.86 -63.31
CA PRO A 17 -33.06 1.72 -63.99
C PRO A 17 -31.66 1.95 -64.63
N LYS A 18 -30.92 0.84 -64.74
CA LYS A 18 -30.07 0.36 -65.87
C LYS A 18 -28.95 1.21 -66.54
N VAL A 19 -27.76 0.58 -66.64
CA VAL A 19 -26.91 0.32 -67.86
C VAL A 19 -26.42 1.57 -68.65
N ALA A 20 -25.14 1.77 -69.03
CA ALA A 20 -24.20 0.86 -69.71
C ALA A 20 -22.70 1.23 -69.54
N LEU A 21 -21.80 0.35 -70.00
CA LEU A 21 -20.37 0.61 -70.23
C LEU A 21 -20.10 1.15 -71.65
N GLN A 22 -19.15 2.10 -71.77
CA GLN A 22 -18.43 2.67 -72.94
C GLN A 22 -18.37 4.20 -72.77
N ASN A 23 -17.30 4.94 -73.05
CA ASN A 23 -15.93 4.64 -73.51
C ASN A 23 -15.02 5.81 -73.08
N LEU A 24 -13.76 5.57 -72.71
CA LEU A 24 -12.66 6.50 -73.02
C LEU A 24 -11.29 5.84 -72.82
N HIS A 25 -10.51 5.81 -73.90
CA HIS A 25 -9.09 5.43 -73.88
C HIS A 25 -8.24 6.63 -73.48
N HIS A 26 -7.20 6.41 -72.66
CA HIS A 26 -5.83 6.43 -73.20
C HIS A 26 -4.80 5.83 -72.23
N HIS A 27 -3.77 5.21 -72.80
CA HIS A 27 -2.63 4.66 -72.08
C HIS A 27 -1.64 5.76 -71.70
N ALA A 28 -1.11 5.69 -70.47
CA ALA A 28 0.30 5.93 -70.21
C ALA A 28 0.73 5.06 -69.02
N SER A 29 1.90 4.44 -69.14
CA SER A 29 2.50 3.59 -68.10
C SER A 29 2.81 4.38 -66.83
N GLN A 30 2.63 3.75 -65.65
CA GLN A 30 3.66 3.53 -64.62
C GLN A 30 3.18 2.40 -63.68
N ASN A 31 4.10 1.77 -62.93
CA ASN A 31 3.82 0.61 -62.07
C ASN A 31 2.71 0.89 -61.03
N PRO A 32 1.92 -0.13 -60.64
CA PRO A 32 1.04 -0.03 -59.49
C PRO A 32 1.88 0.08 -58.22
N PHE A 33 2.11 1.30 -57.75
CA PHE A 33 2.69 1.55 -56.44
C PHE A 33 1.74 0.95 -55.40
N ASN A 34 2.13 -0.18 -54.81
CA ASN A 34 1.29 -0.95 -53.92
C ASN A 34 1.03 -0.15 -52.64
N LYS A 35 -0.12 0.53 -52.57
CA LYS A 35 -0.47 1.41 -51.43
C LYS A 35 -0.49 0.66 -50.10
N THR A 36 -0.72 -0.65 -50.12
CA THR A 36 -0.62 -1.53 -48.95
C THR A 36 0.83 -1.69 -48.46
N LEU A 37 1.81 -1.67 -49.36
CA LEU A 37 3.23 -1.74 -49.00
C LEU A 37 3.76 -0.41 -48.44
N LEU A 38 3.28 0.73 -48.96
CA LEU A 38 3.63 2.04 -48.41
C LEU A 38 2.92 2.31 -47.08
N ALA A 39 1.67 1.83 -46.91
CA ALA A 39 1.02 1.81 -45.59
C ALA A 39 1.80 0.93 -44.59
N GLY A 40 2.28 -0.25 -45.01
CA GLY A 40 3.15 -1.10 -44.19
C GLY A 40 4.49 -0.45 -43.84
N ALA A 41 5.13 0.23 -44.79
CA ALA A 41 6.40 0.94 -44.55
C ALA A 41 6.22 2.18 -43.66
N ILE A 42 5.09 2.89 -43.76
CA ILE A 42 4.76 3.99 -42.83
C ILE A 42 4.39 3.43 -41.45
N PHE A 43 3.74 2.27 -41.34
CA PHE A 43 3.52 1.62 -40.04
C PHE A 43 4.81 1.06 -39.42
N LEU A 44 5.80 0.59 -40.20
CA LEU A 44 7.11 0.19 -39.67
C LEU A 44 8.06 1.37 -39.40
N ALA A 45 7.84 2.54 -40.00
CA ALA A 45 8.60 3.76 -39.72
C ALA A 45 7.97 4.65 -38.64
N ALA A 46 6.65 4.52 -38.39
CA ALA A 46 5.94 5.14 -37.28
C ALA A 46 5.79 4.22 -36.06
N ASN A 47 5.99 2.90 -36.24
CA ASN A 47 6.36 1.98 -35.18
C ASN A 47 7.77 1.46 -35.45
N THR A 48 8.74 2.38 -35.44
CA THR A 48 9.84 2.11 -34.51
C THR A 48 9.17 1.97 -33.16
N ALA A 49 9.02 0.74 -32.68
CA ALA A 49 9.08 0.54 -31.26
C ALA A 49 10.42 1.16 -30.86
N TYR A 50 10.37 2.38 -30.33
CA TYR A 50 11.20 2.67 -29.18
C TYR A 50 10.89 1.51 -28.24
N ALA A 51 11.81 0.54 -28.17
CA ALA A 51 12.01 -0.13 -26.92
C ALA A 51 12.30 1.02 -25.98
N ALA A 52 11.29 1.36 -25.17
CA ALA A 52 11.42 2.40 -24.18
C ALA A 52 12.68 2.04 -23.39
N ASP A 53 13.65 2.94 -23.32
CA ASP A 53 14.81 2.67 -22.46
C ASP A 53 14.24 2.43 -21.05
N PRO A 54 14.81 1.56 -20.19
CA PRO A 54 14.22 1.31 -18.86
C PRO A 54 14.07 2.59 -18.00
N CYS A 55 14.69 3.69 -18.43
CA CYS A 55 14.60 5.03 -17.85
C CYS A 55 13.62 5.99 -18.60
N ASP A 56 12.89 5.59 -19.66
CA ASP A 56 11.92 6.44 -20.37
C ASP A 56 10.62 6.66 -19.56
N TYR A 57 10.32 5.77 -18.61
CA TYR A 57 9.26 5.94 -17.60
C TYR A 57 9.73 6.63 -16.33
N VAL A 58 11.05 6.82 -16.17
CA VAL A 58 11.60 7.78 -15.20
C VAL A 58 11.44 9.16 -15.81
N SER A 59 10.94 10.14 -15.06
CA SER A 59 10.98 11.54 -15.49
C SER A 59 12.42 11.89 -15.89
N THR A 60 12.67 12.15 -17.18
CA THR A 60 13.99 12.53 -17.71
C THR A 60 14.36 13.99 -17.38
N SER A 61 13.96 14.43 -16.18
CA SER A 61 14.34 15.72 -15.61
C SER A 61 15.74 15.64 -14.99
N PRO A 62 16.46 16.77 -14.89
CA PRO A 62 17.80 16.82 -14.28
C PRO A 62 17.78 16.68 -12.74
N GLU A 63 16.76 16.02 -12.18
CA GLU A 63 16.55 15.82 -10.75
C GLU A 63 16.79 14.36 -10.31
N ALA A 64 16.79 13.44 -11.28
CA ALA A 64 17.08 12.02 -11.07
C ALA A 64 18.03 11.46 -12.13
N SER A 65 18.77 10.42 -11.75
CA SER A 65 19.62 9.61 -12.64
C SER A 65 19.25 8.13 -12.54
N CYS A 66 19.61 7.35 -13.56
CA CYS A 66 19.15 5.97 -13.73
C CYS A 66 20.30 5.12 -14.27
N VAL A 67 20.59 3.98 -13.62
CA VAL A 67 21.69 3.06 -13.98
C VAL A 67 21.22 1.62 -13.87
N TYR A 68 21.36 0.86 -14.95
CA TYR A 68 21.08 -0.58 -14.98
C TYR A 68 22.33 -1.39 -14.63
N VAL A 69 22.22 -2.30 -13.65
CA VAL A 69 23.30 -3.20 -13.21
C VAL A 69 22.68 -4.55 -12.86
N ASP A 70 23.21 -5.67 -13.36
CA ASP A 70 22.88 -7.04 -12.90
C ASP A 70 21.37 -7.35 -12.70
N ASN A 71 20.53 -7.04 -13.70
CA ASN A 71 19.06 -7.23 -13.68
C ASN A 71 18.29 -6.33 -12.68
N GLN A 72 18.95 -5.28 -12.20
CA GLN A 72 18.41 -4.26 -11.30
C GLN A 72 18.50 -2.87 -11.94
N ILE A 73 17.43 -2.08 -11.82
CA ILE A 73 17.45 -0.65 -12.13
C ILE A 73 17.68 0.15 -10.85
N ASN A 74 18.73 0.97 -10.84
CA ASN A 74 19.08 1.86 -9.74
C ASN A 74 18.75 3.30 -10.14
N ILE A 75 17.82 3.92 -9.43
CA ILE A 75 17.32 5.26 -9.68
C ILE A 75 17.76 6.14 -8.50
N THR A 76 18.43 7.25 -8.78
CA THR A 76 18.97 8.15 -7.74
C THR A 76 18.41 9.56 -7.92
N ILE A 77 17.64 10.02 -6.94
CA ILE A 77 17.11 11.38 -6.84
C ILE A 77 18.11 12.24 -6.07
N HIS A 78 18.61 13.31 -6.72
CA HIS A 78 19.74 14.11 -6.23
C HIS A 78 19.45 15.63 -6.20
N SER A 79 18.17 16.01 -6.27
CA SER A 79 17.72 17.40 -6.27
C SER A 79 16.47 17.57 -5.42
N ASP A 80 16.33 18.74 -4.77
CA ASP A 80 15.10 19.11 -4.05
C ASP A 80 13.92 19.25 -5.01
N ILE A 81 12.75 18.75 -4.61
CA ILE A 81 11.50 18.86 -5.37
C ILE A 81 10.42 19.54 -4.53
N ASN A 82 9.63 20.38 -5.18
CA ASN A 82 8.38 20.91 -4.64
C ASN A 82 7.26 20.72 -5.66
N ASN A 83 6.38 19.74 -5.43
CA ASN A 83 5.25 19.41 -6.28
C ASN A 83 3.90 19.74 -5.61
N PRO A 84 3.38 20.97 -5.76
CA PRO A 84 2.09 21.40 -5.19
C PRO A 84 0.88 20.92 -6.02
N ASN A 85 1.04 19.83 -6.76
CA ASN A 85 -0.04 19.21 -7.54
C ASN A 85 -0.56 17.97 -6.81
N ASN A 86 -1.81 17.59 -7.05
CA ASN A 86 -2.42 16.37 -6.49
C ASN A 86 -1.94 15.09 -7.18
N THR A 87 -0.65 15.01 -7.55
CA THR A 87 0.00 13.88 -8.23
C THR A 87 1.28 13.50 -7.48
N PRO A 88 1.79 12.26 -7.61
CA PRO A 88 3.09 11.90 -7.07
C PRO A 88 4.19 12.88 -7.53
N ALA A 89 5.14 13.22 -6.66
CA ALA A 89 6.33 13.97 -7.06
C ALA A 89 7.27 13.13 -7.93
N TYR A 90 7.38 11.84 -7.63
CA TYR A 90 7.90 10.82 -8.53
C TYR A 90 6.91 9.66 -8.67
N GLN A 91 6.75 9.17 -9.89
CA GLN A 91 6.04 7.93 -10.19
C GLN A 91 6.97 7.03 -11.01
N TYR A 92 7.13 5.80 -10.57
CA TYR A 92 7.92 4.76 -11.23
C TYR A 92 7.05 3.53 -11.48
N GLU A 93 7.19 2.93 -12.66
CA GLU A 93 6.50 1.69 -13.04
C GLU A 93 7.54 0.72 -13.63
N THR A 94 7.54 -0.53 -13.16
CA THR A 94 8.54 -1.53 -13.55
C THR A 94 8.01 -2.44 -14.66
N ASP A 95 8.71 -2.51 -15.80
CA ASP A 95 8.28 -3.32 -16.94
C ASP A 95 8.68 -4.81 -16.78
N TYR A 96 7.74 -5.69 -17.10
CA TYR A 96 7.70 -7.14 -16.88
C TYR A 96 8.89 -7.96 -17.41
N MET A 97 9.75 -7.38 -18.25
CA MET A 97 10.57 -8.13 -19.19
C MET A 97 12.08 -8.06 -18.94
N THR A 98 12.58 -7.19 -18.06
CA THR A 98 14.03 -6.92 -17.93
C THR A 98 14.58 -6.66 -16.53
N THR A 99 13.76 -6.46 -15.50
CA THR A 99 14.26 -6.17 -14.14
C THR A 99 13.55 -7.00 -13.09
N ASP A 100 14.34 -7.70 -12.25
CA ASP A 100 13.81 -8.43 -11.08
C ASP A 100 13.67 -7.50 -9.87
N LYS A 101 14.46 -6.42 -9.83
CA LYS A 101 14.47 -5.44 -8.73
C LYS A 101 14.63 -4.01 -9.20
N SER A 102 13.95 -3.09 -8.52
CA SER A 102 14.14 -1.64 -8.67
C SER A 102 14.52 -1.02 -7.34
N VAL A 103 15.61 -0.24 -7.32
CA VAL A 103 16.06 0.51 -6.15
C VAL A 103 15.92 1.99 -6.44
N ILE A 104 15.10 2.68 -5.65
CA ILE A 104 14.91 4.13 -5.73
C ILE A 104 15.59 4.75 -4.51
N SER A 105 16.63 5.55 -4.74
CA SER A 105 17.46 6.18 -3.71
C SER A 105 17.24 7.69 -3.67
N LEU A 106 16.83 8.24 -2.53
CA LEU A 106 16.82 9.69 -2.27
C LEU A 106 18.10 10.11 -1.51
N GLU A 107 18.93 10.95 -2.12
CA GLU A 107 20.25 11.32 -1.59
C GLU A 107 20.18 12.16 -0.30
N ALA A 108 21.22 12.06 0.52
CA ALA A 108 21.32 12.78 1.79
C ALA A 108 21.32 14.30 1.57
N GLY A 109 20.51 15.00 2.37
CA GLY A 109 20.36 16.46 2.29
C GLY A 109 19.37 16.95 1.23
N THR A 110 18.87 16.08 0.35
CA THR A 110 17.75 16.42 -0.55
C THR A 110 16.41 16.40 0.18
N THR A 111 15.43 17.14 -0.33
CA THR A 111 14.07 17.21 0.23
C THR A 111 12.99 17.19 -0.85
N ILE A 112 12.03 16.29 -0.72
CA ILE A 112 10.79 16.27 -1.51
C ILE A 112 9.66 16.90 -0.68
N HIS A 113 9.03 17.93 -1.21
CA HIS A 113 7.72 18.42 -0.80
C HIS A 113 6.69 18.04 -1.87
N SER A 114 5.56 17.45 -1.48
CA SER A 114 4.47 17.08 -2.40
C SER A 114 3.11 17.29 -1.73
N ASP A 115 2.12 17.82 -2.47
CA ASP A 115 0.73 17.92 -1.98
C ASP A 115 -0.04 16.59 -2.06
N ALA A 116 0.53 15.57 -2.70
CA ALA A 116 0.01 14.20 -2.70
C ALA A 116 1.12 13.21 -2.27
N THR A 117 1.43 12.21 -3.09
CA THR A 117 2.47 11.21 -2.77
C THR A 117 3.87 11.77 -3.04
N GLY A 118 4.87 11.37 -2.25
CA GLY A 118 6.26 11.75 -2.44
C GLY A 118 6.87 10.90 -3.56
N ILE A 119 7.07 9.62 -3.27
CA ILE A 119 7.48 8.62 -4.25
C ILE A 119 6.39 7.56 -4.33
N GLN A 120 5.82 7.39 -5.53
CA GLN A 120 5.01 6.25 -5.91
C GLN A 120 5.86 5.31 -6.76
N ALA A 121 6.00 4.08 -6.34
CA ALA A 121 6.68 3.04 -7.09
C ALA A 121 5.73 1.84 -7.22
N LEU A 122 5.35 1.57 -8.47
CA LEU A 122 4.43 0.51 -8.86
C LEU A 122 5.19 -0.57 -9.61
N GLY A 123 4.78 -1.82 -9.40
CA GLY A 123 5.36 -2.97 -10.04
C GLY A 123 4.39 -4.12 -10.06
N TYR A 124 4.73 -5.13 -10.84
CA TYR A 124 3.91 -6.31 -11.00
C TYR A 124 4.40 -7.44 -10.07
N SER A 125 3.60 -8.51 -9.96
CA SER A 125 3.66 -9.51 -8.87
C SER A 125 4.96 -10.32 -8.75
N ASN A 126 5.95 -10.08 -9.61
CA ASN A 126 7.26 -10.73 -9.61
C ASN A 126 8.46 -9.76 -9.50
N SER A 127 8.25 -8.44 -9.40
CA SER A 127 9.33 -7.44 -9.31
C SER A 127 9.44 -6.86 -7.90
N GLU A 128 10.61 -6.95 -7.27
CA GLU A 128 10.87 -6.34 -5.95
C GLU A 128 11.14 -4.83 -6.10
N ILE A 129 10.40 -3.99 -5.37
CA ILE A 129 10.71 -2.55 -5.29
C ILE A 129 11.29 -2.24 -3.93
N GLU A 130 12.48 -1.66 -3.90
CA GLU A 130 13.11 -1.10 -2.71
C GLU A 130 13.16 0.43 -2.83
N VAL A 131 12.61 1.14 -1.85
CA VAL A 131 12.81 2.59 -1.70
C VAL A 131 13.76 2.85 -0.54
N SER A 132 14.95 3.35 -0.86
CA SER A 132 15.96 3.78 0.10
C SER A 132 15.94 5.30 0.23
N THR A 133 15.89 5.84 1.45
CA THR A 133 15.96 7.29 1.65
C THR A 133 16.97 7.72 2.71
N SER A 134 17.79 8.71 2.31
CA SER A 134 18.64 9.51 3.18
C SER A 134 18.24 10.99 3.18
N GLY A 135 17.34 11.39 2.27
CA GLY A 135 16.74 12.73 2.21
C GLY A 135 15.36 12.79 2.88
N ASN A 136 14.78 13.97 2.95
CA ASN A 136 13.49 14.19 3.61
C ASN A 136 12.32 14.12 2.63
N ILE A 137 11.19 13.58 3.07
CA ILE A 137 9.96 13.46 2.29
C ILE A 137 8.80 14.02 3.11
N TYR A 138 8.25 15.15 2.67
CA TYR A 138 7.09 15.81 3.24
C TYR A 138 5.93 15.73 2.25
N THR A 139 4.86 15.04 2.62
CA THR A 139 3.67 14.79 1.78
C THR A 139 2.42 15.41 2.37
N GLY A 140 1.43 15.70 1.53
CA GLY A 140 0.39 16.67 1.84
C GLY A 140 -1.05 16.23 1.52
N LYS A 141 -1.89 17.25 1.30
CA LYS A 141 -3.36 17.16 1.24
C LYS A 141 -3.91 16.14 0.23
N THR A 142 -4.51 15.08 0.76
CA THR A 142 -5.82 14.65 0.24
C THR A 142 -6.91 15.45 0.94
N THR A 143 -7.42 16.51 0.30
CA THR A 143 -8.78 16.95 0.61
C THR A 143 -9.73 15.83 0.25
N ASP A 144 -10.44 15.33 1.24
CA ASP A 144 -11.58 14.43 1.10
C ASP A 144 -12.52 14.90 -0.02
N VAL A 145 -12.86 14.00 -0.94
CA VAL A 145 -13.87 14.22 -1.99
C VAL A 145 -14.85 13.05 -1.98
N ASP A 146 -15.53 12.85 -0.85
CA ASP A 146 -16.74 12.03 -0.78
C ASP A 146 -17.88 12.70 -1.56
N ALA A 147 -17.80 12.61 -2.89
CA ALA A 147 -18.81 13.08 -3.82
C ALA A 147 -19.86 11.96 -3.99
N PRO A 148 -21.15 12.20 -3.63
CA PRO A 148 -22.20 11.17 -3.69
C PRO A 148 -22.68 10.83 -5.12
N ASP A 149 -21.82 10.90 -6.14
CA ASP A 149 -22.07 10.37 -7.49
C ASP A 149 -20.76 9.82 -8.12
N PRO A 150 -20.67 8.55 -8.57
CA PRO A 150 -19.39 7.88 -8.79
C PRO A 150 -19.08 7.55 -10.26
N GLN A 151 -18.07 8.20 -10.84
CA GLN A 151 -17.23 7.59 -11.89
C GLN A 151 -15.72 7.80 -11.61
N ALA A 152 -15.34 7.35 -10.40
CA ALA A 152 -14.02 6.88 -9.98
C ALA A 152 -12.79 7.79 -10.18
N PRO A 153 -12.58 8.77 -9.27
CA PRO A 153 -11.23 9.13 -8.83
C PRO A 153 -10.53 7.93 -8.18
N ILE A 154 -9.20 7.92 -8.15
CA ILE A 154 -8.40 6.82 -7.59
C ILE A 154 -8.66 6.70 -6.09
N THR A 155 -9.47 5.71 -5.70
CA THR A 155 -9.56 5.22 -4.31
C THR A 155 -8.31 4.42 -4.00
N GLY A 156 -7.22 5.13 -3.71
CA GLY A 156 -5.96 4.59 -3.24
C GLY A 156 -5.45 5.43 -2.07
N PRO A 157 -4.81 4.82 -1.07
CA PRO A 157 -4.23 5.53 0.06
C PRO A 157 -3.07 6.42 -0.43
N SER A 158 -3.08 7.70 -0.03
CA SER A 158 -1.92 8.58 -0.23
C SER A 158 -0.90 8.41 0.91
N GLY A 159 0.34 8.84 0.66
CA GLY A 159 1.39 8.74 1.67
C GLY A 159 2.73 9.32 1.27
N GLY A 160 3.65 9.34 2.25
CA GLY A 160 5.06 9.72 2.04
C GLY A 160 5.70 8.88 0.94
N LEU A 161 5.62 7.57 1.15
CA LEU A 161 6.06 6.53 0.23
C LEU A 161 4.92 5.57 -0.06
N LEU A 162 4.71 5.27 -1.34
CA LEU A 162 3.92 4.13 -1.82
C LEU A 162 4.89 3.18 -2.54
N ALA A 163 5.19 2.03 -1.93
CA ALA A 163 6.18 1.06 -2.41
C ALA A 163 5.60 -0.36 -2.43
N LEU A 164 6.07 -1.21 -3.35
CA LEU A 164 5.67 -2.62 -3.43
C LEU A 164 6.86 -3.53 -3.12
N GLY A 165 7.14 -3.76 -1.83
CA GLY A 165 8.25 -4.61 -1.40
C GLY A 165 8.96 -4.09 -0.15
N ALA A 166 10.03 -3.30 -0.32
CA ALA A 166 10.92 -2.88 0.75
C ALA A 166 11.03 -1.35 0.87
N VAL A 167 11.16 -0.86 2.10
CA VAL A 167 11.56 0.52 2.41
C VAL A 167 12.71 0.50 3.41
N ILE A 168 13.77 1.24 3.11
CA ILE A 168 14.96 1.42 3.95
C ILE A 168 15.14 2.91 4.23
N GLN A 169 15.17 3.29 5.51
CA GLN A 169 15.28 4.69 5.92
C GLN A 169 16.49 4.90 6.86
N ASN A 170 17.36 5.84 6.49
CA ASN A 170 18.56 6.20 7.26
C ASN A 170 18.27 7.26 8.35
N SER A 171 19.14 7.34 9.36
CA SER A 171 18.95 8.12 10.59
C SER A 171 18.64 9.59 10.40
N ASP A 172 19.24 10.20 9.37
CA ASP A 172 19.21 11.65 9.15
C ASP A 172 17.98 12.09 8.33
N SER A 173 17.11 11.13 7.96
CA SER A 173 15.97 11.34 7.08
C SER A 173 14.63 11.34 7.83
N GLN A 174 13.65 12.02 7.24
CA GLN A 174 12.27 12.09 7.73
C GLN A 174 11.29 11.72 6.61
N ILE A 175 10.26 10.94 6.95
CA ILE A 175 9.09 10.68 6.09
C ILE A 175 7.87 11.16 6.85
N VAL A 176 7.24 12.23 6.38
CA VAL A 176 6.14 12.91 7.09
C VAL A 176 4.94 13.07 6.18
N ASN A 177 3.82 12.48 6.59
CA ASN A 177 2.51 12.65 5.97
C ASN A 177 1.70 13.72 6.73
N GLN A 178 1.48 14.86 6.07
CA GLN A 178 0.70 15.99 6.53
C GLN A 178 -0.75 15.95 5.98
N SER A 179 -1.20 14.79 5.50
CA SER A 179 -2.59 14.61 5.08
C SER A 179 -3.54 14.63 6.28
N ALA A 180 -4.66 15.33 6.10
CA ALA A 180 -5.77 15.36 7.05
C ALA A 180 -6.72 14.13 6.96
N SER A 181 -6.39 13.15 6.12
CA SER A 181 -7.20 11.93 5.93
C SER A 181 -6.65 10.75 6.75
N LYS A 182 -7.57 10.05 7.43
CA LYS A 182 -7.30 8.81 8.19
C LYS A 182 -6.90 7.62 7.31
N ASP A 183 -7.30 7.63 6.04
CA ASP A 183 -7.10 6.49 5.12
C ASP A 183 -5.74 6.55 4.40
N THR A 184 -4.77 7.24 5.00
CA THR A 184 -3.43 7.52 4.46
C THR A 184 -2.35 6.96 5.37
N ALA A 185 -1.10 6.88 4.91
CA ALA A 185 0.02 6.52 5.79
C ALA A 185 1.32 7.22 5.40
N ALA A 186 2.27 7.42 6.33
CA ALA A 186 3.58 7.99 5.96
C ALA A 186 4.42 7.03 5.11
N ILE A 187 4.39 5.73 5.44
CA ILE A 187 4.76 4.66 4.53
C ILE A 187 3.54 3.78 4.30
N TYR A 188 3.19 3.57 3.03
CA TYR A 188 2.17 2.63 2.62
C TYR A 188 2.78 1.58 1.70
N SER A 189 2.61 0.29 2.02
CA SER A 189 3.03 -0.83 1.17
C SER A 189 1.86 -1.74 0.81
N GLN A 190 1.81 -2.12 -0.47
CA GLN A 190 0.78 -2.98 -1.05
C GLN A 190 1.43 -4.16 -1.81
N ALA A 191 1.92 -5.15 -1.08
CA ALA A 191 2.64 -6.30 -1.66
C ALA A 191 2.47 -7.56 -0.80
N LEU A 192 2.65 -8.73 -1.41
CA LEU A 192 2.61 -10.04 -0.74
C LEU A 192 3.67 -10.11 0.39
N GLU A 193 4.91 -9.72 0.09
CA GLU A 193 5.92 -9.44 1.11
C GLU A 193 6.11 -7.93 1.24
N SER A 194 6.13 -7.42 2.48
CA SER A 194 6.37 -6.00 2.75
C SER A 194 7.37 -5.83 3.90
N ARG A 195 8.46 -5.10 3.69
CA ARG A 195 9.50 -4.86 4.69
C ARG A 195 9.76 -3.37 4.89
N VAL A 196 9.78 -2.91 6.14
CA VAL A 196 10.15 -1.53 6.49
C VAL A 196 11.24 -1.57 7.55
N THR A 197 12.44 -1.12 7.18
CA THR A 197 13.56 -0.94 8.11
C THR A 197 13.87 0.55 8.21
N THR A 198 13.83 1.11 9.40
CA THR A 198 14.13 2.53 9.62
C THR A 198 15.10 2.72 10.77
N SER A 199 15.92 3.76 10.69
CA SER A 199 16.69 4.37 11.78
C SER A 199 16.33 5.86 11.97
N GLY A 200 15.40 6.39 11.17
CA GLY A 200 15.03 7.80 11.11
C GLY A 200 13.62 8.09 11.64
N VAL A 201 12.99 9.15 11.14
CA VAL A 201 11.68 9.62 11.63
C VAL A 201 10.56 9.30 10.63
N ILE A 202 9.48 8.68 11.09
CA ILE A 202 8.25 8.42 10.32
C ILE A 202 7.07 9.03 11.09
N ARG A 203 6.33 9.95 10.47
CA ARG A 203 5.20 10.64 11.14
C ARG A 203 4.00 10.80 10.23
N SER A 204 2.80 10.65 10.78
CA SER A 204 1.55 10.98 10.10
C SER A 204 0.68 11.89 10.97
N GLN A 205 -0.02 12.85 10.38
CA GLN A 205 -0.90 13.75 11.12
C GLN A 205 -2.21 13.08 11.55
N VAL A 206 -2.88 12.38 10.61
CA VAL A 206 -4.19 11.76 10.87
C VAL A 206 -4.17 10.24 10.62
N GLY A 207 -3.64 9.79 9.48
CA GLY A 207 -3.54 8.38 9.13
C GLY A 207 -2.40 7.63 9.84
N ASP A 208 -2.13 6.40 9.40
CA ASP A 208 -1.14 5.51 10.01
C ASP A 208 0.32 6.01 9.80
N ALA A 209 1.28 5.68 10.66
CA ALA A 209 2.69 6.00 10.35
C ALA A 209 3.24 5.02 9.31
N VAL A 210 3.15 3.72 9.59
CA VAL A 210 3.46 2.64 8.65
C VAL A 210 2.21 1.78 8.46
N ARG A 211 1.77 1.60 7.21
CA ARG A 211 0.69 0.67 6.84
C ARG A 211 1.19 -0.33 5.80
N LEU A 212 1.25 -1.60 6.21
CA LEU A 212 1.51 -2.72 5.30
C LEU A 212 0.18 -3.43 5.06
N GLN A 213 -0.18 -3.60 3.80
CA GLN A 213 -1.44 -4.21 3.42
C GLN A 213 -1.20 -5.23 2.32
N ASP A 214 -1.70 -6.44 2.51
CA ASP A 214 -1.68 -7.46 1.48
C ASP A 214 -2.57 -7.01 0.30
N THR A 215 -2.13 -7.26 -0.92
CA THR A 215 -2.98 -7.11 -2.11
C THR A 215 -4.04 -8.20 -2.20
N GLY A 216 -3.85 -9.30 -1.47
CA GLY A 216 -4.66 -10.51 -1.55
C GLY A 216 -4.38 -11.33 -2.81
N PRO A 217 -4.86 -12.58 -2.88
CA PRO A 217 -4.71 -13.42 -4.05
C PRO A 217 -5.61 -12.93 -5.21
N GLU A 218 -5.07 -12.92 -6.43
CA GLU A 218 -5.82 -12.56 -7.64
C GLU A 218 -6.68 -13.73 -8.15
N TYR A 219 -8.00 -13.54 -8.19
CA TYR A 219 -8.97 -14.62 -8.48
C TYR A 219 -9.05 -14.98 -9.98
N SER A 220 -8.27 -15.95 -10.42
CA SER A 220 -8.39 -16.52 -11.78
C SER A 220 -9.44 -17.64 -11.87
N TYR A 221 -10.52 -17.39 -12.62
CA TYR A 221 -11.54 -18.41 -12.93
C TYR A 221 -11.09 -19.35 -14.05
N SER A 222 -11.08 -20.67 -13.80
CA SER A 222 -11.10 -21.67 -14.88
C SER A 222 -12.06 -22.82 -14.56
N SER A 223 -12.71 -23.36 -15.58
CA SER A 223 -13.92 -24.18 -15.46
C SER A 223 -13.66 -25.67 -15.08
N GLY A 224 -12.72 -25.95 -14.18
CA GLY A 224 -12.22 -27.31 -13.95
C GLY A 224 -11.78 -27.69 -12.53
N GLY A 225 -11.70 -26.75 -11.58
CA GLY A 225 -11.33 -27.02 -10.19
C GLY A 225 -10.32 -26.00 -9.63
N TYR A 226 -10.49 -25.62 -8.37
CA TYR A 226 -9.64 -24.63 -7.68
C TYR A 226 -8.63 -25.30 -6.75
N ILE A 227 -7.36 -24.93 -6.90
CA ILE A 227 -6.36 -24.81 -5.82
C ILE A 227 -5.32 -23.76 -6.28
N ILE A 228 -5.16 -22.65 -5.54
CA ILE A 228 -3.83 -22.12 -5.16
C ILE A 228 -3.96 -21.56 -3.73
N LEU A 229 -3.00 -21.94 -2.89
CA LEU A 229 -2.74 -21.44 -1.54
C LEU A 229 -1.65 -20.36 -1.65
N ASP A 230 -1.82 -19.22 -1.00
CA ASP A 230 -0.67 -18.38 -0.61
C ASP A 230 -0.75 -17.93 0.86
N PRO A 231 -0.28 -18.77 1.80
CA PRO A 231 -0.15 -18.44 3.21
C PRO A 231 1.30 -18.04 3.53
N GLN A 232 2.03 -17.37 2.62
CA GLN A 232 3.43 -17.01 2.82
C GLN A 232 3.72 -15.52 2.93
N SER A 233 2.74 -14.63 2.72
CA SER A 233 2.88 -13.19 2.90
C SER A 233 3.53 -12.82 4.26
N VAL A 234 4.75 -12.26 4.23
CA VAL A 234 5.49 -11.82 5.43
C VAL A 234 5.55 -10.29 5.49
N PHE A 235 5.15 -9.73 6.62
CA PHE A 235 5.27 -8.31 6.93
C PHE A 235 6.30 -8.09 8.03
N ASP A 236 7.44 -7.49 7.68
CA ASP A 236 8.52 -7.18 8.63
C ASP A 236 8.61 -5.67 8.85
N VAL A 237 8.54 -5.21 10.11
CA VAL A 237 8.86 -3.83 10.50
C VAL A 237 9.98 -3.85 11.54
N HIS A 238 11.11 -3.20 11.22
CA HIS A 238 12.25 -3.04 12.11
C HIS A 238 12.52 -1.55 12.38
N LEU A 239 12.27 -1.14 13.63
CA LEU A 239 12.62 0.19 14.13
C LEU A 239 13.97 0.07 14.84
N GLN A 240 15.02 0.63 14.23
CA GLN A 240 16.38 0.58 14.74
C GLN A 240 16.60 1.65 15.81
N ALA A 241 17.71 1.55 16.55
CA ALA A 241 18.07 2.53 17.59
C ALA A 241 18.04 3.97 17.04
N GLY A 242 17.29 4.86 17.70
CA GLY A 242 17.09 6.24 17.27
C GLY A 242 15.84 6.49 16.42
N SER A 243 15.16 5.46 15.92
CA SER A 243 13.90 5.61 15.18
C SER A 243 12.81 6.28 16.00
N VAL A 244 12.03 7.13 15.33
CA VAL A 244 10.82 7.73 15.91
C VAL A 244 9.65 7.53 14.96
N VAL A 245 8.72 6.64 15.32
CA VAL A 245 7.53 6.31 14.52
C VAL A 245 6.26 6.77 15.26
N GLU A 246 5.55 7.73 14.67
CA GLU A 246 4.37 8.35 15.27
C GLU A 246 3.18 8.36 14.30
N GLY A 247 2.16 7.56 14.60
CA GLY A 247 0.87 7.58 13.90
C GLY A 247 0.03 8.80 14.22
N GLY A 248 -0.92 9.11 13.35
CA GLY A 248 -1.80 10.27 13.50
C GLY A 248 -2.91 10.10 14.54
N SER A 249 -3.80 11.09 14.59
CA SER A 249 -4.93 11.15 15.53
C SER A 249 -5.97 10.04 15.33
N GLU A 250 -6.06 9.46 14.12
CA GLU A 250 -7.01 8.39 13.76
C GLU A 250 -6.34 7.14 13.18
N GLY A 251 -5.01 7.11 13.13
CA GLY A 251 -4.20 6.00 12.61
C GLY A 251 -3.27 5.40 13.65
N ALA A 252 -2.74 4.21 13.37
CA ALA A 252 -1.81 3.51 14.23
C ALA A 252 -0.34 3.91 13.96
N GLY A 253 0.55 3.63 14.91
CA GLY A 253 1.99 3.75 14.69
C GLY A 253 2.45 2.76 13.63
N ILE A 254 2.12 1.48 13.82
CA ILE A 254 2.23 0.43 12.81
C ILE A 254 0.86 -0.21 12.60
N LYS A 255 0.46 -0.38 11.34
CA LYS A 255 -0.71 -1.13 10.92
C LYS A 255 -0.35 -2.22 9.93
N THR A 256 -0.74 -3.45 10.21
CA THR A 256 -0.67 -4.56 9.24
C THR A 256 -2.08 -5.06 8.94
N ILE A 257 -2.39 -5.25 7.65
CA ILE A 257 -3.68 -5.76 7.17
C ILE A 257 -3.42 -6.93 6.23
N GLY A 258 -3.77 -8.13 6.66
CA GLY A 258 -3.42 -9.38 5.99
C GLY A 258 -2.07 -9.92 6.44
N GLY A 259 -1.37 -10.59 5.52
CA GLY A 259 -0.19 -11.37 5.86
C GLY A 259 -0.54 -12.73 6.47
N ALA A 260 0.40 -13.67 6.38
CA ALA A 260 0.39 -14.90 7.17
C ALA A 260 1.23 -14.76 8.44
N THR A 261 2.23 -13.89 8.44
CA THR A 261 3.07 -13.56 9.60
C THR A 261 3.44 -12.09 9.60
N SER A 262 3.31 -11.43 10.74
CA SER A 262 3.75 -10.05 10.97
C SER A 262 4.84 -10.02 12.05
N ASN A 263 6.06 -9.59 11.70
CA ASN A 263 7.16 -9.41 12.64
C ASN A 263 7.39 -7.92 12.89
N ILE A 264 7.31 -7.49 14.15
CA ILE A 264 7.57 -6.11 14.55
C ILE A 264 8.71 -6.11 15.58
N THR A 265 9.85 -5.54 15.22
CA THR A 265 11.04 -5.43 16.08
C THR A 265 11.33 -3.96 16.36
N ILE A 266 11.50 -3.62 17.63
CA ILE A 266 11.74 -2.26 18.11
C ILE A 266 13.00 -2.29 18.98
N ASP A 267 14.11 -1.82 18.45
CA ASP A 267 15.42 -1.86 19.11
C ASP A 267 15.51 -0.90 20.32
N GLU A 268 16.53 -1.11 21.16
CA GLU A 268 16.84 -0.18 22.25
C GLU A 268 17.06 1.25 21.71
N GLY A 269 16.36 2.21 22.30
CA GLY A 269 16.41 3.62 21.87
C GLY A 269 15.50 3.97 20.68
N ALA A 270 14.76 3.01 20.12
CA ALA A 270 13.66 3.30 19.19
C ALA A 270 12.37 3.70 19.95
N THR A 271 11.51 4.51 19.33
CA THR A 271 10.20 4.90 19.87
C THR A 271 9.07 4.67 18.88
N LEU A 272 7.96 4.13 19.38
CA LEU A 272 6.73 3.86 18.64
C LEU A 272 5.51 4.40 19.41
N SER A 273 4.70 5.23 18.75
CA SER A 273 3.42 5.69 19.30
C SER A 273 2.44 6.11 18.18
N ALA A 274 1.25 6.58 18.56
CA ALA A 274 0.36 7.34 17.69
C ALA A 274 -0.45 8.36 18.49
N LEU A 275 -0.90 9.45 17.87
CA LEU A 275 -1.81 10.42 18.52
C LEU A 275 -3.18 9.80 18.86
N SER A 276 -3.59 8.75 18.15
CA SER A 276 -4.72 7.86 18.51
C SER A 276 -4.46 6.96 19.73
N ASP A 277 -3.20 6.84 20.17
CA ASP A 277 -2.67 5.82 21.07
C ASP A 277 -2.85 4.35 20.62
N VAL A 278 -3.20 4.08 19.36
CA VAL A 278 -3.04 2.74 18.79
C VAL A 278 -1.59 2.58 18.33
N ALA A 279 -0.74 1.97 19.16
CA ALA A 279 0.67 1.82 18.81
C ALA A 279 0.87 0.80 17.68
N ILE A 280 0.18 -0.35 17.79
CA ILE A 280 0.21 -1.44 16.83
C ILE A 280 -1.23 -1.93 16.59
N SER A 281 -1.63 -2.02 15.33
CA SER A 281 -2.87 -2.66 14.89
C SER A 281 -2.53 -3.73 13.85
N ALA A 282 -2.71 -5.01 14.18
CA ALA A 282 -2.44 -6.12 13.26
C ALA A 282 -3.72 -6.94 13.02
N THR A 283 -4.27 -6.83 11.83
CA THR A 283 -5.48 -7.52 11.42
C THR A 283 -5.14 -8.54 10.35
N GLY A 284 -5.27 -9.83 10.63
CA GLY A 284 -5.09 -10.86 9.60
C GLY A 284 -6.34 -11.03 8.72
N TYR A 285 -6.23 -11.87 7.67
CA TYR A 285 -7.38 -12.31 6.89
C TYR A 285 -8.03 -13.57 7.46
N ASP A 286 -9.36 -13.56 7.54
CA ASP A 286 -10.16 -14.79 7.57
C ASP A 286 -10.20 -15.37 6.14
N HIS A 287 -9.36 -16.39 5.87
CA HIS A 287 -9.41 -17.11 4.60
C HIS A 287 -10.58 -18.11 4.55
N TYR A 288 -11.08 -18.40 3.34
CA TYR A 288 -12.11 -19.40 3.05
C TYR A 288 -11.69 -20.26 1.85
N ASP A 289 -11.36 -21.53 2.11
CA ASP A 289 -11.12 -22.53 1.07
C ASP A 289 -12.45 -23.20 0.63
N LEU A 290 -12.51 -23.64 -0.62
CA LEU A 290 -13.65 -24.34 -1.25
C LEU A 290 -13.16 -25.59 -2.00
N ASN A 291 -12.69 -26.59 -1.25
CA ASN A 291 -12.21 -27.84 -1.82
C ASN A 291 -13.34 -28.74 -2.35
N TYR A 292 -13.73 -28.51 -3.61
CA TYR A 292 -14.73 -29.31 -4.32
C TYR A 292 -14.29 -30.75 -4.67
N SER A 293 -13.01 -31.08 -4.52
CA SER A 293 -12.44 -32.34 -5.06
C SER A 293 -12.67 -33.56 -4.15
N SER A 294 -12.74 -33.35 -2.84
CA SER A 294 -12.90 -34.39 -1.82
C SER A 294 -14.31 -34.48 -1.23
N ASN A 295 -15.12 -33.43 -1.33
CA ASN A 295 -16.42 -33.34 -0.65
C ASN A 295 -17.49 -32.65 -1.52
N PRO A 296 -18.18 -33.36 -2.43
CA PRO A 296 -19.17 -32.76 -3.35
C PRO A 296 -20.46 -32.23 -2.68
N SER A 297 -20.49 -32.19 -1.34
CA SER A 297 -21.62 -31.74 -0.53
C SER A 297 -21.21 -30.93 0.72
N GLY A 298 -19.93 -30.62 0.90
CA GLY A 298 -19.43 -29.94 2.10
C GLY A 298 -18.39 -28.89 1.76
N ILE A 299 -18.59 -27.70 2.28
CA ILE A 299 -17.58 -26.64 2.34
C ILE A 299 -16.62 -27.04 3.46
N ASP A 300 -15.38 -27.42 3.09
CA ASP A 300 -14.31 -27.65 4.07
C ASP A 300 -13.73 -26.28 4.48
N THR A 301 -14.43 -25.59 5.40
CA THR A 301 -14.07 -24.23 5.82
C THR A 301 -12.80 -24.21 6.68
N TYR A 302 -11.64 -23.99 6.07
CA TYR A 302 -10.42 -23.64 6.80
C TYR A 302 -10.42 -22.15 7.18
N GLN A 303 -10.99 -21.84 8.35
CA GLN A 303 -10.76 -20.54 8.99
C GLN A 303 -9.29 -20.44 9.41
N TYR A 304 -8.48 -19.69 8.65
CA TYR A 304 -7.22 -19.17 9.17
C TYR A 304 -7.52 -18.05 10.16
N SER A 305 -7.20 -18.26 11.44
CA SER A 305 -7.35 -17.25 12.49
C SER A 305 -6.22 -16.24 12.41
N GLY A 306 -6.31 -15.34 11.42
CA GLY A 306 -5.42 -14.19 11.21
C GLY A 306 -3.92 -14.46 11.04
N ALA A 307 -3.15 -13.38 11.01
CA ALA A 307 -1.70 -13.37 10.84
C ALA A 307 -1.00 -13.52 12.20
N ALA A 308 -0.20 -14.58 12.38
CA ALA A 308 0.56 -14.74 13.62
C ALA A 308 1.52 -13.56 13.80
N THR A 309 1.28 -12.72 14.82
CA THR A 309 2.04 -11.48 15.02
C THR A 309 3.09 -11.64 16.12
N SER A 310 4.35 -11.46 15.76
CA SER A 310 5.50 -11.52 16.67
C SER A 310 6.04 -10.11 16.93
N ILE A 311 5.85 -9.59 18.13
CA ILE A 311 6.33 -8.26 18.56
C ILE A 311 7.50 -8.44 19.54
N THR A 312 8.66 -7.86 19.22
CA THR A 312 9.80 -7.79 20.14
C THR A 312 10.13 -6.33 20.42
N ASN A 313 9.93 -5.90 21.67
CA ASN A 313 10.20 -4.54 22.13
C ASN A 313 11.42 -4.50 23.07
N ALA A 314 12.50 -3.90 22.60
CA ALA A 314 13.64 -3.46 23.40
C ALA A 314 13.70 -1.92 23.55
N GLY A 315 12.88 -1.18 22.78
CA GLY A 315 12.72 0.28 22.84
C GLY A 315 11.49 0.73 23.64
N THR A 316 10.84 1.81 23.20
CA THR A 316 9.64 2.36 23.86
C THR A 316 8.39 2.26 22.97
N ILE A 317 7.41 1.47 23.40
CA ILE A 317 6.03 1.49 22.88
C ILE A 317 5.20 2.41 23.77
N THR A 318 4.42 3.31 23.19
CA THR A 318 3.40 4.09 23.91
C THR A 318 2.05 3.97 23.22
N GLY A 319 1.06 3.42 23.93
CA GLY A 319 -0.28 3.15 23.43
C GLY A 319 -0.77 1.73 23.72
N VAL A 320 -1.91 1.39 23.15
CA VAL A 320 -2.49 0.04 23.15
C VAL A 320 -2.05 -0.77 21.93
N ILE A 321 -2.14 -2.10 22.05
CA ILE A 321 -1.89 -3.06 20.98
C ILE A 321 -3.23 -3.75 20.63
N GLN A 322 -3.55 -3.86 19.35
CA GLN A 322 -4.80 -4.44 18.85
C GLN A 322 -4.47 -5.51 17.79
N LEU A 323 -4.63 -6.79 18.12
CA LEU A 323 -4.36 -7.92 17.24
C LEU A 323 -5.65 -8.74 17.02
N THR A 324 -5.78 -9.39 15.86
CA THR A 324 -6.97 -10.22 15.55
C THR A 324 -6.69 -11.70 15.33
N SER A 325 -5.43 -12.15 15.33
CA SER A 325 -5.09 -13.55 15.01
C SER A 325 -5.30 -14.49 16.20
N GLY A 326 -4.93 -14.04 17.40
CA GLY A 326 -4.89 -14.89 18.57
C GLY A 326 -3.76 -15.92 18.56
N GLN A 327 -2.86 -15.92 17.59
CA GLN A 327 -1.63 -16.75 17.59
C GLN A 327 -0.40 -15.85 17.78
N ASP A 328 -0.55 -14.84 18.63
CA ASP A 328 0.41 -13.74 18.73
C ASP A 328 1.42 -13.97 19.85
N LYS A 329 2.59 -13.34 19.71
CA LYS A 329 3.67 -13.41 20.69
C LYS A 329 4.30 -12.04 20.88
N ILE A 330 4.20 -11.52 22.10
CA ILE A 330 4.83 -10.26 22.49
C ILE A 330 5.95 -10.56 23.49
N VAL A 331 7.15 -10.06 23.20
CA VAL A 331 8.29 -10.04 24.13
C VAL A 331 8.62 -8.59 24.41
N ASN A 332 8.33 -8.13 25.63
CA ASN A 332 8.84 -6.85 26.11
C ASN A 332 10.18 -7.14 26.79
N ASP A 333 11.29 -7.03 26.06
CA ASP A 333 12.61 -7.44 26.53
C ASP A 333 13.15 -6.50 27.62
N THR A 334 14.33 -6.80 28.16
CA THR A 334 14.87 -6.24 29.41
C THR A 334 15.01 -4.71 29.41
N THR A 335 15.27 -4.10 28.25
CA THR A 335 15.31 -2.64 28.05
C THR A 335 13.97 -2.05 27.59
N GLY A 336 13.02 -2.92 27.19
CA GLY A 336 11.74 -2.56 26.63
C GLY A 336 10.82 -1.87 27.65
N VAL A 337 10.32 -0.71 27.27
CA VAL A 337 9.28 0.03 27.98
C VAL A 337 8.00 -0.03 27.15
N TRP A 338 6.92 -0.52 27.75
CA TRP A 338 5.58 -0.39 27.19
C TRP A 338 4.72 0.48 28.09
N ASN A 339 4.47 1.72 27.66
CA ASN A 339 3.57 2.65 28.32
C ASN A 339 2.14 2.43 27.82
N VAL A 340 1.36 1.66 28.58
CA VAL A 340 -0.05 1.37 28.32
C VAL A 340 -0.88 2.58 28.71
N ARG A 341 -1.41 3.27 27.70
CA ARG A 341 -2.41 4.34 27.83
C ARG A 341 -3.24 4.41 26.55
N GLN A 342 -4.40 5.06 26.63
CA GLN A 342 -5.30 5.25 25.49
C GLN A 342 -5.91 6.65 25.58
N TRP A 343 -5.16 7.61 25.06
CA TRP A 343 -5.53 9.02 24.93
C TRP A 343 -5.50 9.41 23.46
N SER A 344 -6.58 10.00 22.97
CA SER A 344 -6.69 10.51 21.61
C SER A 344 -6.47 12.02 21.54
N ASP A 345 -6.14 12.49 20.35
CA ASP A 345 -6.23 13.87 19.90
C ASP A 345 -7.54 13.96 19.09
N SER A 346 -8.61 14.51 19.68
CA SER A 346 -9.96 14.42 19.13
C SER A 346 -10.34 15.56 18.18
N ASP A 347 -9.67 16.72 18.27
CA ASP A 347 -9.84 17.85 17.36
C ASP A 347 -8.71 17.99 16.31
N ARG A 348 -7.70 17.12 16.40
CA ARG A 348 -6.57 16.95 15.47
C ARG A 348 -5.56 18.11 15.50
N ASP A 349 -5.42 18.78 16.65
CA ASP A 349 -4.48 19.90 16.83
C ASP A 349 -3.03 19.47 17.12
N GLY A 350 -2.79 18.17 17.30
CA GLY A 350 -1.49 17.58 17.66
C GLY A 350 -1.30 17.38 19.18
N VAL A 351 -2.28 17.74 20.00
CA VAL A 351 -2.28 17.63 21.46
C VAL A 351 -3.36 16.63 21.90
N ARG A 352 -3.07 15.88 22.96
CA ARG A 352 -4.00 14.87 23.48
C ARG A 352 -4.96 15.51 24.47
N ASP A 353 -6.25 15.44 24.15
CA ASP A 353 -7.33 16.13 24.84
C ASP A 353 -8.32 15.15 25.51
N THR A 354 -8.33 13.90 25.05
CA THR A 354 -9.32 12.88 25.41
C THR A 354 -8.63 11.67 26.03
N VAL A 355 -9.18 11.17 27.14
CA VAL A 355 -8.62 10.06 27.92
C VAL A 355 -9.67 8.97 28.05
N ALA A 356 -9.37 7.76 27.57
CA ALA A 356 -10.24 6.60 27.79
C ALA A 356 -10.24 6.20 29.27
N SER A 357 -11.39 5.73 29.77
CA SER A 357 -11.53 5.27 31.16
C SER A 357 -10.77 3.97 31.44
N VAL A 358 -10.50 3.16 30.41
CA VAL A 358 -9.69 1.94 30.47
C VAL A 358 -8.88 1.83 29.18
N ALA A 359 -7.56 1.83 29.28
CA ALA A 359 -6.67 1.55 28.16
C ALA A 359 -6.75 0.05 27.82
N THR A 360 -7.35 -0.28 26.68
CA THR A 360 -7.66 -1.67 26.31
C THR A 360 -6.76 -2.13 25.18
N SER A 361 -5.90 -3.11 25.47
CA SER A 361 -5.21 -3.88 24.43
C SER A 361 -5.94 -5.21 24.22
N ASP A 362 -6.18 -5.56 22.97
CA ASP A 362 -6.89 -6.77 22.58
C ASP A 362 -5.97 -7.65 21.73
N PHE A 363 -5.95 -8.93 22.03
CA PHE A 363 -5.08 -9.93 21.43
C PHE A 363 -5.84 -10.98 20.59
N GLY A 364 -7.10 -10.71 20.22
CA GLY A 364 -7.83 -11.43 19.17
C GLY A 364 -8.36 -12.83 19.54
N GLY A 365 -7.73 -13.53 20.48
CA GLY A 365 -8.16 -14.84 21.00
C GLY A 365 -7.03 -15.86 21.09
N GLY A 366 -7.36 -17.13 20.84
CA GLY A 366 -6.39 -18.19 20.53
C GLY A 366 -5.48 -18.65 21.68
N THR A 367 -4.17 -18.46 21.53
CA THR A 367 -3.09 -18.90 22.45
C THR A 367 -2.06 -17.79 22.73
N THR A 368 -2.41 -16.51 22.57
CA THR A 368 -1.45 -15.39 22.63
C THR A 368 -0.62 -15.35 23.91
N GLU A 369 0.69 -15.14 23.77
CA GLU A 369 1.67 -15.05 24.86
C GLU A 369 2.32 -13.66 24.95
N LEU A 370 2.35 -13.08 26.16
CA LEU A 370 3.14 -11.91 26.52
C LEU A 370 4.22 -12.31 27.54
N ASP A 371 5.49 -12.15 27.18
CA ASP A 371 6.66 -12.34 28.05
C ASP A 371 7.29 -10.97 28.39
N ASN A 372 6.94 -10.42 29.55
CA ASN A 372 7.50 -9.17 30.07
C ASN A 372 8.80 -9.43 30.84
N ARG A 373 9.88 -8.81 30.38
CA ARG A 373 11.21 -8.79 31.00
C ARG A 373 11.68 -7.37 31.33
N GLY A 374 11.17 -6.37 30.62
CA GLY A 374 11.41 -4.94 30.84
C GLY A 374 10.40 -4.30 31.78
N GLN A 375 9.74 -3.23 31.33
CA GLN A 375 8.75 -2.48 32.11
C GLN A 375 7.42 -2.38 31.37
N ILE A 376 6.31 -2.72 32.03
CA ILE A 376 4.96 -2.35 31.59
C ILE A 376 4.43 -1.27 32.53
N ILE A 377 4.27 -0.06 32.01
CA ILE A 377 3.90 1.13 32.77
C ILE A 377 2.47 1.52 32.42
N LEU A 378 1.64 1.77 33.44
CA LEU A 378 0.33 2.39 33.28
C LEU A 378 0.44 3.86 33.70
N THR A 379 0.44 4.78 32.73
CA THR A 379 0.53 6.22 33.02
C THR A 379 -0.79 6.70 33.64
N ALA A 380 -0.69 7.35 34.81
CA ALA A 380 -1.83 8.00 35.45
C ALA A 380 -2.41 9.11 34.56
N ASN A 381 -3.69 9.40 34.71
CA ASN A 381 -4.35 10.43 33.92
C ASN A 381 -3.77 11.82 34.27
N ALA A 382 -3.86 12.77 33.33
CA ALA A 382 -3.29 14.11 33.51
C ALA A 382 -3.90 14.90 34.69
N ASP A 383 -5.11 14.53 35.13
CA ASP A 383 -5.79 15.05 36.32
C ASP A 383 -5.37 14.36 37.63
N GLY A 384 -4.46 13.38 37.56
CA GLY A 384 -4.02 12.56 38.70
C GLY A 384 -4.98 11.43 39.08
N SER A 385 -6.06 11.20 38.32
CA SER A 385 -6.97 10.08 38.57
C SER A 385 -6.34 8.74 38.20
N ALA A 386 -6.81 7.68 38.86
CA ALA A 386 -6.33 6.32 38.61
C ALA A 386 -6.76 5.86 37.22
N ASN A 387 -5.78 5.58 36.37
CA ASN A 387 -6.00 4.92 35.08
C ASN A 387 -6.13 3.40 35.29
N SER A 388 -6.72 2.70 34.33
CA SER A 388 -6.85 1.24 34.32
C SER A 388 -6.42 0.69 32.96
N ALA A 389 -5.68 -0.41 32.96
CA ALA A 389 -5.33 -1.16 31.76
C ALA A 389 -6.07 -2.50 31.74
N LEU A 390 -6.50 -2.93 30.55
CA LEU A 390 -7.11 -4.23 30.33
C LEU A 390 -6.44 -4.91 29.15
N LEU A 391 -5.87 -6.10 29.42
CA LEU A 391 -5.29 -6.99 28.42
C LEU A 391 -6.35 -8.06 28.08
N GLN A 392 -7.17 -7.80 27.07
CA GLN A 392 -8.23 -8.71 26.63
C GLN A 392 -7.66 -9.83 25.78
N ASN A 393 -8.25 -11.02 25.88
CA ASN A 393 -7.90 -12.19 25.06
C ASN A 393 -6.42 -12.64 25.14
N LEU A 394 -5.71 -12.23 26.21
CA LEU A 394 -4.37 -12.71 26.52
C LEU A 394 -4.42 -14.07 27.24
N ASN A 395 -3.93 -15.14 26.60
CA ASN A 395 -3.91 -16.47 27.21
C ASN A 395 -2.83 -16.64 28.26
N THR A 396 -1.61 -16.17 27.97
CA THR A 396 -0.44 -16.38 28.82
C THR A 396 0.28 -15.07 29.07
N PHE A 397 0.33 -14.64 30.33
CA PHE A 397 1.20 -13.56 30.78
C PHE A 397 2.33 -14.13 31.65
N LYS A 398 3.57 -13.99 31.18
CA LYS A 398 4.79 -14.26 31.94
C LYS A 398 5.41 -12.91 32.28
N THR A 399 5.68 -12.65 33.56
CA THR A 399 6.42 -11.46 33.97
C THR A 399 7.65 -11.83 34.80
N ARG A 400 8.77 -11.22 34.41
CA ARG A 400 10.09 -11.21 35.06
C ARG A 400 10.63 -9.79 35.21
N GLY A 401 10.07 -8.85 34.44
CA GLY A 401 10.25 -7.42 34.57
C GLY A 401 9.36 -6.78 35.64
N VAL A 402 9.19 -5.46 35.54
CA VAL A 402 8.32 -4.62 36.38
C VAL A 402 6.98 -4.42 35.70
#